data_AF-A0A3L7SHA9-F1
#
_entry.id   AF-A0A3L7SHA9-F1
#
_cell.length_a   1.000
_cell.length_b   1.000
_cell.length_c   1.000
_cell.angle_alpha   90.00
_cell.angle_beta   90.00
_cell.angle_gamma   90.00
#
_symmetry.space_group_name_H-M   'P 1'
#
loop_
_entity.id
_entity.type
_entity.pdbx_description
1 polymer ?
#
loop_
_entity_poly.entity_id
_entity_poly.type
_entity_poly.pdbx_seq_one_letter_code
_entity_poly.pdbx_strand_id
1 'polypeptide(L)' 'GTNASVYAAAGVPTVVFGPGSIDQAHTCDEWIDVAEVEIAAAALVAAMA' A
#
# COMPACT_ATOMS: atom_id res chain seq x y z
N GLY A 1 -11.10 1.18 5.96
CA GLY A 1 -11.40 0.53 4.66
C GLY A 1 -10.74 1.32 3.54
N THR A 2 -10.53 0.72 2.37
CA THR A 2 -9.91 1.38 1.21
C THR A 2 -10.89 1.46 0.04
N ASN A 3 -10.53 2.20 -1.02
CA ASN A 3 -11.34 2.25 -2.24
C ASN A 3 -11.18 1.01 -3.14
N ALA A 4 -10.30 0.07 -2.81
CA ALA A 4 -10.07 -1.13 -3.63
C ALA A 4 -11.34 -1.95 -3.85
N SER A 5 -12.22 -2.03 -2.84
CA SER A 5 -13.50 -2.73 -2.96
C SER A 5 -14.43 -2.08 -3.99
N VAL A 6 -14.41 -0.76 -4.12
CA VAL A 6 -15.23 -0.02 -5.09
C VAL A 6 -14.74 -0.30 -6.51
N TYR A 7 -13.42 -0.27 -6.74
CA TYR A 7 -12.84 -0.57 -8.05
C TYR A 7 -13.03 -2.03 -8.45
N ALA A 8 -12.86 -2.96 -7.51
CA ALA A 8 -13.15 -4.38 -7.73
C ALA A 8 -14.63 -4.61 -8.10
N ALA A 9 -15.55 -3.94 -7.41
CA ALA A 9 -16.99 -4.01 -7.74
C ALA A 9 -17.32 -3.42 -9.12
N ALA A 10 -16.51 -2.49 -9.62
CA ALA A 10 -16.63 -1.93 -10.97
C ALA A 10 -15.99 -2.82 -12.06
N GLY A 11 -15.49 -4.01 -11.71
CA GLY A 11 -14.88 -4.96 -12.65
C GLY A 11 -13.40 -4.70 -12.97
N VAL A 12 -12.74 -3.79 -12.23
CA VAL A 12 -11.31 -3.54 -12.36
C VAL A 12 -10.55 -4.44 -11.37
N PRO A 13 -9.70 -5.37 -11.83
CA PRO A 13 -8.85 -6.17 -10.94
C PRO A 13 -7.99 -5.25 -10.07
N THR A 14 -8.18 -5.30 -8.75
CA THR A 14 -7.60 -4.32 -7.82
C THR A 14 -7.04 -4.99 -6.57
N VAL A 15 -5.88 -4.51 -6.11
CA VAL A 15 -5.25 -4.88 -4.84
C VAL A 15 -4.91 -3.61 -4.04
N VAL A 16 -4.89 -3.70 -2.72
CA VAL A 16 -4.30 -2.67 -1.86
C VAL A 16 -2.84 -3.01 -1.65
N PHE A 17 -1.95 -2.09 -1.98
CA PHE A 17 -0.50 -2.29 -1.87
C PHE A 17 0.17 -1.01 -1.38
N GLY A 18 1.06 -1.15 -0.40
CA GLY A 18 1.85 -0.07 0.16
C GLY A 18 2.66 -0.54 1.38
N PRO A 19 3.74 0.17 1.73
CA PRO A 19 4.57 -0.14 2.89
C PRO A 19 3.94 0.36 4.20
N GLY A 20 4.52 -0.05 5.34
CA GLY A 20 4.10 0.38 6.68
C GLY A 20 3.05 -0.53 7.32
N SER A 21 2.56 -0.13 8.50
CA SER A 21 1.60 -0.90 9.29
C SER A 21 0.33 -0.10 9.57
N ILE A 22 -0.83 -0.76 9.47
CA ILE A 22 -2.12 -0.17 9.83
C ILE A 22 -2.21 0.17 11.32
N ASP A 23 -1.47 -0.54 12.18
CA ASP A 23 -1.43 -0.29 13.61
C ASP A 23 -0.73 1.05 13.94
N GLN A 24 0.09 1.57 13.02
CA GLN A 24 0.76 2.87 13.16
C GLN A 24 -0.05 4.03 12.56
N ALA A 25 -0.96 3.72 11.62
CA ALA A 25 -1.77 4.73 10.96
C ALA A 25 -2.66 5.48 11.96
N HIS A 26 -2.77 6.81 11.82
CA HIS A 26 -3.57 7.67 12.71
C HIS A 26 -3.14 7.64 14.19
N THR A 27 -1.91 7.24 14.49
CA THR A 27 -1.30 7.46 15.80
C THR A 27 -0.77 8.91 15.88
N CYS A 28 -0.49 9.41 17.10
CA CYS A 28 -0.02 10.79 17.29
C CYS A 28 1.29 11.06 16.54
N ASP A 29 2.18 10.08 16.57
CA ASP A 29 3.51 10.15 15.96
C ASP A 29 3.59 9.13 14.82
N GLU A 30 2.71 9.26 13.83
CA GLU A 30 2.70 8.37 12.66
C GLU A 30 4.08 8.40 11.96
N TRP A 31 4.67 7.22 11.76
CA TRP A 31 5.98 7.06 11.15
C TRP A 31 6.02 5.81 10.26
N ILE A 32 7.11 5.66 9.52
CA ILE A 32 7.41 4.49 8.71
C ILE A 32 8.92 4.29 8.61
N ASP A 33 9.39 3.04 8.53
CA ASP A 33 10.80 2.79 8.24
C ASP A 33 11.06 3.10 6.76
N VAL A 34 12.09 3.92 6.49
CA VAL A 34 12.49 4.29 5.13
C VAL A 34 12.84 3.05 4.29
N ALA A 35 13.38 1.99 4.91
CA ALA A 35 13.66 0.75 4.21
C ALA A 35 12.38 0.08 3.66
N GLU A 36 11.25 0.19 4.35
CA GLU A 36 9.97 -0.34 3.84
C GLU A 36 9.52 0.40 2.58
N VAL A 37 9.76 1.71 2.51
CA VAL A 37 9.46 2.52 1.32
C VAL A 37 10.30 2.08 0.13
N GLU A 38 11.60 1.85 0.34
CA GLU A 38 12.51 1.37 -0.71
C GLU A 38 12.10 -0.01 -1.23
N ILE A 39 11.72 -0.92 -0.31
CA ILE A 39 11.25 -2.26 -0.67
C ILE A 39 9.95 -2.20 -1.50
N ALA A 40 8.97 -1.40 -1.08
CA ALA A 40 7.71 -1.27 -1.82
C ALA A 40 7.92 -0.66 -3.20
N ALA A 41 8.82 0.33 -3.33
CA ALA A 41 9.17 0.92 -4.61
C ALA A 41 9.83 -0.12 -5.54
N ALA A 42 10.79 -0.89 -5.04
CA ALA A 42 11.45 -1.95 -5.81
C ALA A 42 10.46 -3.04 -6.26
N ALA A 43 9.54 -3.45 -5.37
CA ALA A 43 8.53 -4.45 -5.67
C ALA A 43 7.53 -3.96 -6.75
N LEU A 44 7.12 -2.69 -6.71
CA LEU A 44 6.26 -2.11 -7.74
C LEU A 44 6.95 -2.11 -9.11
N VAL A 45 8.22 -1.70 -9.16
CA VAL A 45 9.01 -1.74 -10.41
C VAL A 45 9.13 -3.17 -10.94
N ALA A 46 9.41 -4.13 -10.06
CA ALA A 46 9.52 -5.54 -10.45
C ALA A 46 8.20 -6.11 -10.99
N ALA A 47 7.05 -5.68 -10.46
CA ALA A 47 5.73 -6.15 -10.90
C ALA A 47 5.26 -5.57 -12.24
N MET A 48 5.93 -4.53 -12.74
CA MET A 48 5.62 -3.89 -14.03
C MET A 48 6.46 -4.42 -15.20
N ALA A 49 7.48 -5.25 -14.92
CA ALA A 49 8.33 -5.90 -15.91
C ALA A 49 7.72 -7.23 -16.37
#